data_AF-R0M1L4-F1
#
_entry.id   AF-R0M1L4-F1
#
_cell.length_a   1.000
_cell.length_b   1.000
_cell.length_c   1.000
_cell.angle_alpha   90.00
_cell.angle_beta   90.00
_cell.angle_gamma   90.00
#
_symmetry.space_group_name_H-M   'P 1'
#
loop_
_entity.id
_entity.type
_entity.pdbx_description
1 polymer ?
#
loop_
_entity_poly.entity_id
_entity_poly.type
_entity_poly.pdbx_seq_one_letter_code
_entity_poly.pdbx_strand_id
1 'polypeptide(L)'
;MRDKEINAIQELYSKILNTKIDLPKIVVVGPQSSGKSSVLEQLLQLDFLPRGVNMVTRCPIVINLRENTEEFINVQDEDITYTDKDEIREKIEEKVTEICGPHGVSNTPLVIYVHKKDTLQTTLIDLPGLTKIPVDQQPKDIEKQIEDIVLECSSGLSTIILAIVNANVDISNSEALKIARRVDDQLEQ
;
A
#
# COMPACT_ATOMS: atom_id res chain seq x y z
N MET A 1 -19.11 -0.61 -15.78
CA MET A 1 -19.10 -1.44 -17.02
C MET A 1 -17.81 -2.25 -17.11
N ARG A 2 -16.64 -1.62 -16.91
CA ARG A 2 -15.32 -2.29 -16.93
C ARG A 2 -15.06 -3.26 -15.76
N ASP A 3 -15.52 -2.97 -14.54
CA ASP A 3 -15.30 -3.85 -13.38
C ASP A 3 -16.07 -5.18 -13.47
N LYS A 4 -17.26 -5.15 -14.09
CA LYS A 4 -18.06 -6.36 -14.37
C LYS A 4 -17.36 -7.29 -15.37
N GLU A 5 -16.60 -6.76 -16.30
CA GLU A 5 -15.87 -7.56 -17.30
C GLU A 5 -14.67 -8.28 -16.64
N ILE A 6 -13.95 -7.61 -15.73
CA ILE A 6 -12.84 -8.23 -14.99
C ILE A 6 -13.35 -9.30 -14.03
N ASN A 7 -14.42 -9.02 -13.27
CA ASN A 7 -15.03 -10.01 -12.38
C ASN A 7 -15.59 -11.20 -13.19
N ALA A 8 -16.17 -10.96 -14.37
CA ALA A 8 -16.65 -12.02 -15.26
C ALA A 8 -15.50 -12.88 -15.81
N ILE A 9 -14.36 -12.28 -16.18
CA ILE A 9 -13.16 -13.01 -16.61
C ILE A 9 -12.64 -13.89 -15.46
N GLN A 10 -12.61 -13.38 -14.22
CA GLN A 10 -12.20 -14.16 -13.05
C GLN A 10 -13.12 -15.35 -12.78
N GLU A 11 -14.44 -15.12 -12.83
CA GLU A 11 -15.41 -16.20 -12.67
C GLU A 11 -15.28 -17.24 -13.78
N LEU A 12 -15.07 -16.81 -15.01
CA LEU A 12 -14.96 -17.70 -16.15
C LEU A 12 -13.68 -18.55 -16.05
N TYR A 13 -12.55 -17.94 -15.71
CA TYR A 13 -11.28 -18.64 -15.59
C TYR A 13 -11.22 -19.59 -14.39
N SER A 14 -11.74 -19.18 -13.23
CA SER A 14 -11.82 -20.06 -12.05
C SER A 14 -12.68 -21.29 -12.30
N LYS A 15 -13.78 -21.13 -13.05
CA LYS A 15 -14.65 -22.24 -13.50
C LYS A 15 -13.98 -23.15 -14.53
N ILE A 16 -13.13 -22.63 -15.42
CA ILE A 16 -12.52 -23.40 -16.52
C ILE A 16 -11.25 -24.13 -16.08
N LEU A 17 -10.38 -23.47 -15.30
CA LEU A 17 -9.03 -23.97 -15.00
C LEU A 17 -8.90 -24.60 -13.62
N ASN A 18 -9.94 -24.47 -12.76
CA ASN A 18 -9.88 -24.89 -11.35
C ASN A 18 -8.69 -24.27 -10.59
N THR A 19 -8.15 -23.16 -11.11
CA THR A 19 -7.04 -22.39 -10.55
C THR A 19 -7.56 -21.03 -10.12
N LYS A 20 -7.21 -20.61 -8.91
CA LYS A 20 -7.38 -19.23 -8.47
C LYS A 20 -6.49 -18.34 -9.34
N ILE A 21 -7.05 -17.34 -10.01
CA ILE A 21 -6.23 -16.25 -10.54
C ILE A 21 -5.83 -15.40 -9.35
N ASP A 22 -4.54 -15.34 -9.07
CA ASP A 22 -4.01 -14.39 -8.10
C ASP A 22 -3.99 -13.01 -8.75
N LEU A 23 -4.91 -12.15 -8.32
CA LEU A 23 -4.91 -10.77 -8.77
C LEU A 23 -3.64 -10.10 -8.28
N PRO A 24 -2.97 -9.34 -9.16
CA PRO A 24 -1.71 -8.73 -8.78
C PRO A 24 -1.96 -7.71 -7.67
N LYS A 25 -1.14 -7.79 -6.62
CA LYS A 25 -1.08 -6.73 -5.62
C LYS A 25 -0.42 -5.49 -6.25
N ILE A 26 -0.92 -4.30 -5.92
CA ILE A 26 -0.33 -3.04 -6.36
C ILE A 26 0.50 -2.48 -5.22
N VAL A 27 1.81 -2.36 -5.41
CA VAL A 27 2.74 -1.87 -4.38
C VAL A 27 3.23 -0.48 -4.77
N VAL A 28 3.00 0.50 -3.90
CA VAL A 28 3.36 1.89 -4.16
C VAL A 28 4.71 2.22 -3.57
N VAL A 29 5.67 2.57 -4.43
CA VAL A 29 7.06 2.86 -4.05
C VAL A 29 7.39 4.29 -4.43
N GLY A 30 8.07 5.02 -3.55
CA GLY A 30 8.40 6.41 -3.80
C GLY A 30 9.17 7.07 -2.66
N PRO A 31 9.83 8.22 -2.91
CA PRO A 31 10.44 9.02 -1.85
C PRO A 31 9.45 9.38 -0.73
N GLN A 32 9.99 9.76 0.43
CA GLN A 32 9.18 10.42 1.44
C GLN A 32 8.55 11.70 0.87
N SER A 33 7.27 11.96 1.23
CA SER A 33 6.52 13.12 0.77
C SER A 33 6.28 13.23 -0.75
N SER A 34 6.40 12.13 -1.50
CA SER A 34 6.13 12.12 -2.95
C SER A 34 4.65 11.98 -3.33
N GLY A 35 3.74 11.97 -2.35
CA GLY A 35 2.29 11.83 -2.58
C GLY A 35 1.79 10.38 -2.75
N LYS A 36 2.54 9.37 -2.30
CA LYS A 36 2.14 7.94 -2.37
C LYS A 36 0.72 7.67 -1.87
N SER A 37 0.45 8.04 -0.62
CA SER A 37 -0.86 7.86 0.01
C SER A 37 -1.94 8.65 -0.72
N SER A 38 -1.64 9.86 -1.21
CA SER A 38 -2.59 10.65 -1.99
C SER A 38 -2.94 10.01 -3.34
N VAL A 39 -1.99 9.36 -4.01
CA VAL A 39 -2.25 8.61 -5.26
C VAL A 39 -3.14 7.41 -4.98
N LEU A 40 -2.92 6.69 -3.87
CA LEU A 40 -3.77 5.58 -3.45
C LEU A 40 -5.19 6.03 -3.11
N GLU A 41 -5.33 7.12 -2.37
CA GLU A 41 -6.63 7.72 -2.05
C GLU A 41 -7.40 8.12 -3.32
N GLN A 42 -6.72 8.69 -4.32
CA GLN A 42 -7.32 9.03 -5.60
C GLN A 42 -7.75 7.79 -6.40
N LEU A 43 -6.95 6.71 -6.37
CA LEU A 43 -7.28 5.45 -7.03
C LEU A 43 -8.50 4.78 -6.37
N LEU A 44 -8.58 4.82 -5.04
CA LEU A 44 -9.70 4.28 -4.26
C LEU A 44 -10.93 5.18 -4.26
N GLN A 45 -10.76 6.47 -4.58
CA GLN A 45 -11.73 7.55 -4.39
C GLN A 45 -12.21 7.66 -2.94
N LEU A 46 -11.29 7.45 -1.99
CA LEU A 46 -11.53 7.52 -0.55
C LEU A 46 -10.42 8.35 0.09
N ASP A 47 -10.77 9.11 1.13
CA ASP A 47 -9.86 10.03 1.82
C ASP A 47 -9.86 9.65 3.30
N PHE A 48 -8.99 8.70 3.67
CA PHE A 48 -8.99 8.04 4.98
C PHE A 48 -7.59 7.71 5.49
N LEU A 49 -6.56 7.85 4.66
CA LEU A 49 -5.18 7.67 5.12
C LEU A 49 -4.77 8.92 5.91
N PRO A 50 -3.98 8.76 6.97
CA PRO A 50 -3.52 9.88 7.78
C PRO A 50 -2.67 10.85 6.96
N ARG A 51 -2.64 12.11 7.39
CA ARG A 51 -1.85 13.20 6.77
C ARG A 51 -1.09 13.95 7.86
N GLY A 52 0.19 14.19 7.66
CA GLY A 52 1.02 14.81 8.68
C GLY A 52 2.34 15.36 8.14
N VAL A 53 2.99 16.16 8.98
CA VAL A 53 4.28 16.83 8.69
C VAL A 53 5.46 15.86 8.87
N ASN A 54 5.33 14.89 9.77
CA ASN A 54 6.33 13.86 10.04
C ASN A 54 6.08 12.63 9.16
N MET A 55 6.99 11.64 9.18
CA MET A 55 6.81 10.42 8.40
C MET A 55 5.51 9.70 8.81
N VAL A 56 4.53 9.72 7.90
CA VAL A 56 3.18 9.24 8.16
C VAL A 56 3.10 7.72 8.05
N THR A 57 3.54 7.17 6.91
CA THR A 57 3.55 5.72 6.67
C THR A 57 4.81 5.10 7.27
N ARG A 58 4.69 4.45 8.44
CA ARG A 58 5.82 3.87 9.21
C ARG A 58 5.86 2.34 9.19
N CYS A 59 4.83 1.71 8.69
CA CYS A 59 4.78 0.29 8.35
C CYS A 59 4.05 0.13 7.01
N PRO A 60 4.14 -1.02 6.33
CA PRO A 60 3.29 -1.31 5.19
C PRO A 60 1.80 -1.17 5.58
N ILE A 61 1.02 -0.44 4.79
CA ILE A 61 -0.44 -0.39 4.92
C ILE A 61 -1.02 -1.21 3.78
N VAL A 62 -1.58 -2.37 4.13
CA VAL A 62 -2.18 -3.32 3.19
C VAL A 62 -3.68 -3.05 3.12
N ILE A 63 -4.13 -2.49 2.01
CA ILE A 63 -5.53 -2.16 1.75
C ILE A 63 -6.12 -3.26 0.88
N ASN A 64 -7.00 -4.06 1.47
CA ASN A 64 -7.76 -5.10 0.79
C ASN A 64 -9.12 -4.55 0.37
N LEU A 65 -9.30 -4.36 -0.93
CA LEU A 65 -10.55 -3.91 -1.51
C LEU A 65 -11.48 -5.11 -1.72
N ARG A 66 -12.69 -5.04 -1.16
CA ARG A 66 -13.69 -6.10 -1.20
C ARG A 66 -15.01 -5.55 -1.72
N GLU A 67 -15.62 -6.28 -2.65
CA GLU A 67 -16.97 -5.94 -3.12
C GLU A 67 -18.00 -6.23 -2.02
N ASN A 68 -18.85 -5.24 -1.71
CA ASN A 68 -19.92 -5.37 -0.73
C ASN A 68 -21.09 -4.44 -1.09
N THR A 69 -22.30 -4.82 -0.68
CA THR A 69 -23.51 -4.01 -0.79
C THR A 69 -23.56 -2.87 0.22
N GLU A 70 -22.75 -2.90 1.27
CA GLU A 70 -22.58 -1.81 2.23
C GLU A 70 -21.15 -1.29 2.16
N GLU A 71 -20.99 0.03 2.33
CA GLU A 71 -19.68 0.66 2.26
C GLU A 71 -19.20 0.99 3.67
N PHE A 72 -18.08 0.39 4.07
CA PHE A 72 -17.45 0.59 5.37
C PHE A 72 -15.97 0.18 5.31
N ILE A 73 -15.22 0.56 6.34
CA ILE A 73 -13.81 0.20 6.48
C ILE A 73 -13.60 -0.51 7.80
N ASN A 74 -12.77 -1.55 7.81
CA ASN A 74 -12.24 -2.17 9.01
C ASN A 74 -10.73 -1.90 9.10
N VAL A 75 -10.22 -1.57 10.29
CA VAL A 75 -8.80 -1.27 10.52
C VAL A 75 -8.24 -2.32 11.48
N GLN A 76 -7.38 -3.21 10.97
CA GLN A 76 -6.77 -4.37 11.62
C GLN A 76 -7.75 -5.45 12.08
N ASP A 77 -8.88 -5.07 12.67
CA ASP A 77 -9.93 -5.92 13.23
C ASP A 77 -11.18 -5.90 12.34
N GLU A 78 -11.59 -7.05 11.80
CA GLU A 78 -12.75 -7.18 10.91
C GLU A 78 -14.10 -7.02 11.66
N ASP A 79 -14.11 -7.10 12.99
CA ASP A 79 -15.34 -7.03 13.79
C ASP A 79 -15.81 -5.58 14.04
N ILE A 80 -14.92 -4.59 13.89
CA ILE A 80 -15.23 -3.18 14.11
C ILE A 80 -15.32 -2.45 12.78
N THR A 81 -16.51 -1.90 12.50
CA THR A 81 -16.79 -1.17 11.25
C THR A 81 -16.72 0.33 11.48
N TYR A 82 -16.14 1.04 10.51
CA TYR A 82 -16.01 2.48 10.50
C TYR A 82 -16.59 3.06 9.21
N THR A 83 -17.28 4.20 9.32
CA THR A 83 -17.81 4.96 8.18
C THR A 83 -17.37 6.42 8.19
N ASP A 84 -17.02 6.97 9.36
CA ASP A 84 -16.47 8.30 9.50
C ASP A 84 -14.97 8.33 9.21
N LYS A 85 -14.53 9.27 8.38
CA LYS A 85 -13.16 9.37 7.88
C LYS A 85 -12.17 9.76 8.98
N ASP A 86 -12.59 10.60 9.91
CA ASP A 86 -11.70 11.09 10.96
C ASP A 86 -11.51 10.01 12.03
N GLU A 87 -12.56 9.23 12.35
CA GLU A 87 -12.44 8.02 13.18
C GLU A 87 -11.49 6.98 12.55
N ILE A 88 -11.58 6.76 11.23
CA ILE A 88 -10.67 5.85 10.52
C ILE A 88 -9.22 6.33 10.63
N ARG A 89 -8.96 7.63 10.42
CA ARG A 89 -7.61 8.20 10.52
C ARG A 89 -7.04 8.06 11.91
N GLU A 90 -7.81 8.43 12.93
CA GLU A 90 -7.41 8.28 14.33
C GLU A 90 -7.06 6.83 14.64
N LYS A 91 -7.88 5.88 14.17
CA LYS A 91 -7.64 4.46 14.40
C LYS A 91 -6.38 3.95 13.70
N ILE A 92 -6.13 4.41 12.47
CA ILE A 92 -4.91 4.08 11.74
C ILE A 92 -3.68 4.60 12.50
N GLU A 93 -3.71 5.86 12.96
CA GLU A 93 -2.58 6.45 13.69
C GLU A 93 -2.30 5.74 15.03
N GLU A 94 -3.35 5.37 15.76
CA GLU A 94 -3.28 4.55 16.98
C GLU A 94 -2.57 3.22 16.68
N LYS A 95 -3.03 2.50 15.66
CA LYS A 95 -2.49 1.18 15.29
C LYS A 95 -1.07 1.24 14.75
N VAL A 96 -0.74 2.23 13.92
CA VAL A 96 0.64 2.43 13.45
C VAL A 96 1.58 2.70 14.63
N THR A 97 1.13 3.47 15.63
CA THR A 97 1.93 3.75 16.83
C THR A 97 2.11 2.52 17.71
N GLU A 98 1.09 1.67 17.83
CA GLU A 98 1.19 0.36 18.51
C GLU A 98 2.22 -0.55 17.81
N ILE A 99 2.20 -0.61 16.47
CA ILE A 99 3.07 -1.47 15.66
C ILE A 99 4.53 -0.98 15.61
N CYS A 100 4.73 0.32 15.44
CA CYS A 100 6.06 0.91 15.14
C CYS A 100 6.72 1.57 16.36
N GLY A 101 5.98 1.73 17.47
CA GLY A 101 6.37 2.62 18.55
C GLY A 101 6.30 4.10 18.15
N PRO A 102 6.89 5.02 18.94
CA PRO A 102 6.75 6.47 18.71
C PRO A 102 7.57 7.00 17.53
N HIS A 103 8.72 6.40 17.22
CA HIS A 103 9.68 6.95 16.25
C HIS A 103 10.26 5.90 15.27
N GLY A 104 9.85 4.64 15.38
CA GLY A 104 10.36 3.55 14.56
C GLY A 104 9.60 3.32 13.27
N VAL A 105 10.07 2.32 12.52
CA VAL A 105 9.34 1.63 11.46
C VAL A 105 9.20 0.16 11.83
N SER A 106 8.28 -0.53 11.17
CA SER A 106 8.08 -1.97 11.35
C SER A 106 7.75 -2.64 10.02
N ASN A 107 8.20 -3.87 9.84
CA ASN A 107 7.79 -4.71 8.72
C ASN A 107 6.42 -5.38 8.96
N THR A 108 5.90 -5.36 10.19
CA THR A 108 4.54 -5.82 10.49
C THR A 108 3.53 -4.91 9.80
N PRO A 109 2.70 -5.43 8.89
CA PRO A 109 1.75 -4.60 8.15
C PRO A 109 0.55 -4.21 9.02
N LEU A 110 0.03 -3.01 8.78
CA LEU A 110 -1.33 -2.63 9.15
C LEU A 110 -2.27 -3.08 8.03
N VAL A 111 -3.27 -3.89 8.36
CA VAL A 111 -4.23 -4.38 7.36
C VAL A 111 -5.53 -3.59 7.45
N ILE A 112 -6.02 -3.12 6.31
CA ILE A 112 -7.27 -2.35 6.19
C ILE A 112 -8.16 -3.07 5.18
N TYR A 113 -9.41 -3.32 5.55
CA TYR A 113 -10.40 -3.86 4.63
C TYR A 113 -11.35 -2.75 4.21
N VAL A 114 -11.41 -2.49 2.91
CA VAL A 114 -12.30 -1.49 2.32
C VAL A 114 -13.42 -2.23 1.62
N HIS A 115 -14.62 -2.10 2.14
CA HIS A 115 -15.83 -2.67 1.56
C HIS A 115 -16.52 -1.59 0.70
N LYS A 116 -16.70 -1.84 -0.60
CA LYS A 116 -17.24 -0.87 -1.55
C LYS A 116 -18.12 -1.54 -2.62
N LYS A 117 -19.12 -0.83 -3.12
CA LYS A 117 -19.95 -1.31 -4.24
C LYS A 117 -19.20 -1.23 -5.58
N ASP A 118 -19.58 -2.11 -6.50
CA ASP A 118 -19.11 -2.10 -7.90
C ASP A 118 -17.57 -2.00 -8.02
N THR A 119 -16.85 -2.70 -7.15
CA THR A 119 -15.39 -2.64 -7.08
C THR A 119 -14.74 -3.98 -7.40
N LEU A 120 -13.51 -3.93 -7.89
CA LEU A 120 -12.69 -5.11 -8.12
C LEU A 120 -12.04 -5.55 -6.80
N GLN A 121 -12.05 -6.85 -6.51
CA GLN A 121 -11.26 -7.38 -5.40
C GLN A 121 -9.77 -7.23 -5.72
N THR A 122 -9.03 -6.45 -4.95
CA THR A 122 -7.59 -6.29 -5.16
C THR A 122 -6.91 -5.82 -3.88
N THR A 123 -5.58 -5.96 -3.82
CA THR A 123 -4.78 -5.53 -2.69
C THR A 123 -3.86 -4.39 -3.13
N LEU A 124 -3.91 -3.27 -2.43
CA LEU A 124 -3.00 -2.15 -2.60
C LEU A 124 -2.12 -2.04 -1.36
N ILE A 125 -0.83 -1.77 -1.54
CA ILE A 125 0.13 -1.66 -0.44
C ILE A 125 0.78 -0.27 -0.50
N ASP A 126 0.50 0.56 0.50
CA ASP A 126 1.26 1.80 0.74
C ASP A 126 2.50 1.45 1.57
N LEU A 127 3.66 1.92 1.13
CA LEU A 127 4.93 1.64 1.81
C LEU A 127 5.51 2.89 2.45
N PRO A 128 6.33 2.73 3.50
CA PRO A 128 7.14 3.81 4.02
C PRO A 128 7.93 4.52 2.91
N GLY A 129 7.99 5.85 3.00
CA GLY A 129 8.71 6.63 1.99
C GLY A 129 10.22 6.46 2.09
N LEU A 130 10.88 6.30 0.94
CA LEU A 130 12.34 6.21 0.91
C LEU A 130 12.96 7.51 1.46
N THR A 131 13.80 7.38 2.48
CA THR A 131 14.56 8.48 3.09
C THR A 131 16.01 8.07 3.29
N LYS A 132 16.94 9.01 3.10
CA LYS A 132 18.40 8.80 3.25
C LYS A 132 18.95 9.28 4.58
N ILE A 133 18.16 10.07 5.32
CA ILE A 133 18.63 10.74 6.53
C ILE A 133 17.58 10.50 7.62
N PRO A 134 17.96 9.84 8.72
CA PRO A 134 17.11 9.77 9.91
C PRO A 134 16.79 11.18 10.41
N VAL A 135 15.53 11.44 10.70
CA VAL A 135 15.10 12.70 11.34
C VAL A 135 14.74 12.46 12.80
N ASP A 136 15.00 13.46 13.63
CA ASP A 136 14.66 13.48 15.05
C ASP A 136 15.19 12.26 15.84
N GLN A 137 14.30 11.46 16.42
CA GLN A 137 14.60 10.30 17.28
C GLN A 137 14.52 8.97 16.52
N GLN A 138 14.57 9.00 15.18
CA GLN A 138 14.58 7.79 14.37
C GLN A 138 15.88 6.99 14.56
N PRO A 139 15.82 5.64 14.45
CA PRO A 139 17.00 4.79 14.39
C PRO A 139 17.99 5.22 13.30
N LYS A 140 19.30 5.05 13.55
CA LYS A 140 20.35 5.41 12.59
C LYS A 140 20.32 4.57 11.31
N ASP A 141 19.73 3.40 11.38
CA ASP A 141 19.58 2.40 10.32
C ASP A 141 18.18 2.43 9.66
N ILE A 142 17.38 3.48 9.87
CA ILE A 142 16.03 3.63 9.32
C ILE A 142 15.99 3.48 7.79
N GLU A 143 16.98 4.02 7.08
CA GLU A 143 17.09 3.93 5.61
C GLU A 143 17.11 2.45 5.18
N LYS A 144 17.96 1.65 5.82
CA LYS A 144 18.09 0.24 5.53
C LYS A 144 16.81 -0.54 5.89
N GLN A 145 16.21 -0.25 7.05
CA GLN A 145 14.96 -0.90 7.45
C GLN A 145 13.84 -0.63 6.44
N ILE A 146 13.73 0.61 5.95
CA ILE A 146 12.74 0.96 4.92
C ILE A 146 13.06 0.27 3.60
N GLU A 147 14.33 0.22 3.17
CA GLU A 147 14.72 -0.48 1.95
C GLU A 147 14.37 -1.98 2.03
N ASP A 148 14.66 -2.63 3.15
CA ASP A 148 14.36 -4.05 3.38
C ASP A 148 12.84 -4.30 3.33
N ILE A 149 12.03 -3.46 3.99
CA ILE A 149 10.55 -3.51 3.93
C ILE A 149 10.04 -3.39 2.49
N VAL A 150 10.56 -2.42 1.75
CA VAL A 150 10.11 -2.14 0.37
C VAL A 150 10.46 -3.30 -0.55
N LEU A 151 11.67 -3.85 -0.45
CA LEU A 151 12.11 -4.98 -1.26
C LEU A 151 11.28 -6.24 -0.96
N GLU A 152 11.04 -6.54 0.32
CA GLU A 152 10.21 -7.68 0.73
C GLU A 152 8.78 -7.54 0.20
N CYS A 153 8.17 -6.37 0.35
CA CYS A 153 6.78 -6.13 -0.07
C CYS A 153 6.61 -6.09 -1.60
N SER A 154 7.62 -5.58 -2.32
CA SER A 154 7.60 -5.45 -3.78
C SER A 154 7.93 -6.76 -4.52
N SER A 155 8.51 -7.73 -3.82
CA SER A 155 8.86 -9.03 -4.40
C SER A 155 7.61 -9.90 -4.70
N GLY A 156 7.73 -10.74 -5.72
CA GLY A 156 6.76 -11.79 -6.08
C GLY A 156 6.18 -11.64 -7.49
N LEU A 157 5.88 -12.78 -8.13
CA LEU A 157 5.49 -12.89 -9.54
C LEU A 157 4.16 -12.21 -9.93
N SER A 158 3.26 -11.96 -8.96
CA SER A 158 1.97 -11.27 -9.19
C SER A 158 1.94 -9.92 -8.46
N THR A 159 2.85 -9.02 -8.86
CA THR A 159 3.01 -7.69 -8.25
C THR A 159 3.10 -6.62 -9.33
N ILE A 160 2.30 -5.56 -9.20
CA ILE A 160 2.44 -4.34 -10.00
C ILE A 160 3.12 -3.30 -9.12
N ILE A 161 4.29 -2.82 -9.52
CA ILE A 161 4.99 -1.75 -8.81
C ILE A 161 4.55 -0.40 -9.39
N LEU A 162 3.90 0.42 -8.57
CA LEU A 162 3.55 1.80 -8.88
C LEU A 162 4.65 2.74 -8.35
N ALA A 163 5.62 3.05 -9.21
CA ALA A 163 6.73 3.94 -8.87
C ALA A 163 6.33 5.43 -8.97
N ILE A 164 6.26 6.10 -7.82
CA ILE A 164 5.93 7.52 -7.70
C ILE A 164 7.22 8.35 -7.72
N VAL A 165 7.30 9.28 -8.68
CA VAL A 165 8.46 10.17 -8.87
C VAL A 165 8.00 11.62 -8.82
N ASN A 166 8.75 12.47 -8.12
CA ASN A 166 8.47 13.90 -8.10
C ASN A 166 8.83 14.53 -9.44
N ALA A 167 7.93 15.33 -10.01
CA ALA A 167 8.14 15.98 -11.31
C ALA A 167 9.31 16.97 -11.36
N ASN A 168 9.77 17.45 -10.19
CA ASN A 168 10.89 18.38 -10.07
C ASN A 168 12.26 17.69 -9.93
N VAL A 169 12.33 16.36 -9.98
CA VAL A 169 13.57 15.60 -9.87
C VAL A 169 13.84 14.86 -11.17
N ASP A 170 15.12 14.76 -11.55
CA ASP A 170 15.54 13.94 -12.69
C ASP A 170 15.17 12.46 -12.43
N ILE A 171 14.40 11.90 -13.35
CA ILE A 171 13.94 10.51 -13.32
C ILE A 171 15.10 9.51 -13.24
N SER A 172 16.27 9.86 -13.80
CA SER A 172 17.48 9.05 -13.79
C SER A 172 18.02 8.82 -12.37
N ASN A 173 17.68 9.71 -11.43
CA ASN A 173 18.06 9.63 -10.02
C ASN A 173 16.95 9.06 -9.12
N SER A 174 15.83 8.60 -9.70
CA SER A 174 14.70 8.08 -8.93
C SER A 174 15.03 6.77 -8.23
N GLU A 175 15.05 6.79 -6.90
CA GLU A 175 15.23 5.58 -6.09
C GLU A 175 14.06 4.59 -6.30
N ALA A 176 12.85 5.09 -6.52
CA ALA A 176 11.69 4.24 -6.79
C ALA A 176 11.87 3.38 -8.06
N LEU A 177 12.46 3.95 -9.12
CA LEU A 177 12.73 3.21 -10.35
C LEU A 177 13.91 2.25 -10.22
N LYS A 178 14.93 2.59 -9.42
CA LYS A 178 16.04 1.68 -9.12
C LYS A 178 15.54 0.44 -8.38
N ILE A 179 14.68 0.61 -7.38
CA ILE A 179 14.05 -0.49 -6.66
C ILE A 179 13.18 -1.32 -7.60
N ALA A 180 12.34 -0.68 -8.40
CA ALA A 180 11.49 -1.38 -9.36
C ALA A 180 12.30 -2.28 -10.30
N ARG A 181 13.37 -1.73 -10.91
CA ARG A 181 14.29 -2.52 -11.76
C ARG A 181 14.96 -3.65 -11.01
N ARG A 182 15.48 -3.40 -9.80
CA ARG A 182 16.15 -4.43 -9.00
C ARG A 182 15.24 -5.61 -8.69
N VAL A 183 13.97 -5.36 -8.42
CA VAL A 183 12.99 -6.43 -8.12
C VAL A 183 12.53 -7.13 -9.41
N ASP A 184 12.30 -6.39 -10.50
CA ASP A 184 11.85 -6.94 -11.77
C ASP A 184 12.95 -7.79 -12.45
N ASP A 185 14.20 -7.33 -12.46
CA ASP A 185 15.36 -8.07 -12.99
C ASP A 185 15.63 -9.39 -12.22
N GLN A 186 15.18 -9.49 -10.96
CA GLN A 186 15.27 -10.72 -10.17
C GLN A 186 14.20 -11.76 -10.56
N LEU A 187 13.11 -11.34 -11.21
CA LEU A 187 12.03 -12.23 -11.67
C LEU A 187 12.31 -12.84 -13.06
N GLU A 188 13.29 -12.32 -13.80
CA GLU A 188 13.70 -12.83 -15.12
C GLU A 188 14.73 -13.98 -15.07
N GLN A 189 15.17 -14.42 -13.88
CA GLN A 189 16.13 -15.52 -13.67
C GLN A 189 15.48 -16.81 -13.19
#